data_AF-A0A926IF71-F1
#
_entry.id   AF-A0A926IF71-F1
#
_cell.length_a   1.000
_cell.length_b   1.000
_cell.length_c   1.000
_cell.angle_alpha   90.00
_cell.angle_beta   90.00
_cell.angle_gamma   90.00
#
_symmetry.space_group_name_H-M   'P 1'
#
loop_
_entity.id
_entity.type
_entity.pdbx_description
1 polymer ?
#
loop_
_entity_poly.entity_id
_entity_poly.type
_entity_poly.pdbx_seq_one_letter_code
_entity_poly.pdbx_strand_id
1 'polypeptide(L)'
;MIMRLGIIIHMIENIFLRSRLEAAIRRSDKMCVLLSHVRLNYPNTSGGCGNYKQLHELLLRMNEEAGWKKVCLAINGHNHTDSYQCWDGIHHIDINSASNEWVGSEYGRLEPNEDYDEEVHKLHPYLKYVIPYKEPLCAIITLDGKKRRLEVKGMKTSFIGSSLEERGHSGTVGGTPITPIISDLELTI
;
A
#
# COMPACT_ATOMS: atom_id res chain seq x y z
N MET A 1 -5.45 -23.37 -21.52
CA MET A 1 -5.89 -23.44 -20.10
C MET A 1 -6.63 -22.16 -19.76
N ILE A 2 -7.91 -22.21 -19.39
CA ILE A 2 -8.67 -21.00 -19.03
C ILE A 2 -8.29 -20.65 -17.59
N MET A 3 -7.40 -19.67 -17.39
CA MET A 3 -7.15 -19.15 -16.05
C MET A 3 -8.40 -18.41 -15.58
N ARG A 4 -9.01 -18.91 -14.49
CA ARG A 4 -10.08 -18.19 -13.80
C ARG A 4 -9.42 -17.26 -12.77
N LEU A 5 -9.96 -16.05 -12.56
CA LEU A 5 -9.46 -15.11 -11.54
C LEU A 5 -10.01 -15.51 -10.17
N GLY A 6 -9.16 -15.58 -9.15
CA GLY A 6 -9.50 -15.96 -7.78
C GLY A 6 -8.83 -15.04 -6.80
N ILE A 7 -9.56 -14.04 -6.33
CA ILE A 7 -9.03 -13.09 -5.35
C ILE A 7 -9.06 -13.78 -3.98
N ILE A 8 -7.89 -14.07 -3.41
CA ILE A 8 -7.76 -14.54 -2.02
C ILE A 8 -7.30 -13.33 -1.21
N ILE A 9 -8.26 -12.65 -0.58
CA ILE A 9 -8.01 -11.54 0.33
C ILE A 9 -7.58 -12.13 1.68
N HIS A 10 -6.38 -11.81 2.15
CA HIS A 10 -5.90 -12.25 3.45
C HIS A 10 -5.16 -11.14 4.17
N MET A 11 -5.79 -10.54 5.18
CA MET A 11 -5.17 -9.55 6.05
C MET A 11 -4.07 -10.22 6.89
N ILE A 12 -2.82 -10.01 6.51
CA ILE A 12 -1.66 -10.52 7.25
C ILE A 12 -1.25 -9.46 8.28
N GLU A 13 -1.69 -9.63 9.53
CA GLU A 13 -1.25 -8.80 10.66
C GLU A 13 -0.29 -9.54 11.60
N ASN A 14 -0.22 -10.88 11.53
CA ASN A 14 0.69 -11.67 12.38
C ASN A 14 1.02 -13.07 11.85
N ILE A 15 2.18 -13.60 12.27
CA ILE A 15 2.85 -14.83 11.82
C ILE A 15 2.04 -16.14 11.95
N PHE A 16 0.98 -16.16 12.77
CA PHE A 16 0.11 -17.33 12.95
C PHE A 16 -0.70 -17.72 11.69
N LEU A 17 -0.60 -16.92 10.61
CA LEU A 17 -1.37 -17.09 9.38
C LEU A 17 -0.60 -17.79 8.25
N ARG A 18 0.69 -18.12 8.39
CA ARG A 18 1.50 -18.70 7.29
C ARG A 18 0.91 -19.99 6.73
N SER A 19 0.51 -20.92 7.59
CA SER A 19 -0.11 -22.19 7.19
C SER A 19 -1.48 -22.00 6.52
N ARG A 20 -2.25 -20.99 6.95
CA ARG A 20 -3.56 -20.65 6.37
C ARG A 20 -3.41 -19.99 5.00
N LEU A 21 -2.49 -19.05 4.87
CA LEU A 21 -2.15 -18.39 3.60
C LEU A 21 -1.66 -19.43 2.58
N GLU A 22 -0.69 -20.26 2.97
CA GLU A 22 -0.16 -21.31 2.12
C GLU A 22 -1.26 -22.27 1.68
N ALA A 23 -2.06 -22.79 2.62
CA ALA A 23 -3.18 -23.68 2.29
C ALA A 23 -4.22 -23.01 1.37
N ALA A 24 -4.48 -21.71 1.53
CA ALA A 24 -5.41 -20.98 0.67
C ALA A 24 -4.87 -20.87 -0.77
N ILE A 25 -3.62 -20.43 -0.94
CA ILE A 25 -3.01 -20.29 -2.26
C ILE A 25 -2.82 -21.67 -2.91
N ARG A 26 -2.44 -22.72 -2.17
CA ARG A 26 -2.29 -24.09 -2.70
C ARG A 26 -3.61 -24.63 -3.27
N ARG A 27 -4.72 -24.42 -2.58
CA ARG A 27 -6.05 -24.89 -3.00
C ARG A 27 -6.61 -24.17 -4.23
N SER A 28 -6.11 -22.97 -4.53
CA SER A 28 -6.54 -22.22 -5.70
C SER A 28 -5.95 -22.81 -6.99
N ASP A 29 -6.72 -22.92 -8.06
CA ASP A 29 -6.23 -23.13 -9.43
C ASP A 29 -6.10 -21.80 -10.19
N LYS A 30 -6.24 -20.68 -9.47
CA LYS A 30 -6.39 -19.32 -9.99
C LYS A 30 -5.23 -18.42 -9.59
N MET A 31 -5.09 -17.32 -10.33
CA MET A 31 -4.13 -16.27 -10.00
C MET A 31 -4.56 -15.61 -8.69
N CYS A 32 -3.63 -15.48 -7.77
CA CYS A 32 -3.84 -15.00 -6.41
C CYS A 32 -3.20 -13.62 -6.25
N VAL A 33 -3.96 -12.70 -5.67
CA VAL A 33 -3.52 -11.35 -5.30
C VAL A 33 -3.56 -11.24 -3.78
N LEU A 34 -2.47 -10.76 -3.19
CA LEU A 34 -2.36 -10.56 -1.75
C LEU A 34 -2.78 -9.14 -1.39
N LEU A 35 -3.63 -8.99 -0.38
CA LEU A 35 -4.00 -7.69 0.17
C LEU A 35 -3.60 -7.67 1.64
N SER A 36 -2.84 -6.67 2.06
CA SER A 36 -2.43 -6.51 3.45
C SER A 36 -2.53 -5.04 3.87
N HIS A 37 -2.60 -4.77 5.17
CA HIS A 37 -2.45 -3.40 5.63
C HIS A 37 -1.00 -2.92 5.44
N VAL A 38 -0.04 -3.71 5.93
CA VAL A 38 1.41 -3.41 5.88
C VAL A 38 2.09 -3.91 4.60
N ARG A 39 3.26 -3.35 4.27
CA ARG A 39 4.11 -3.83 3.15
C ARG A 39 4.62 -5.26 3.38
N LEU A 40 4.40 -6.15 2.42
CA LEU A 40 4.87 -7.54 2.49
C LEU A 40 6.32 -7.76 2.03
N ASN A 41 6.95 -6.74 1.45
CA ASN A 41 8.32 -6.75 0.92
C ASN A 41 9.24 -5.76 1.67
N TYR A 42 8.93 -5.42 2.91
CA TYR A 42 9.69 -4.44 3.66
C TYR A 42 9.84 -4.88 5.12
N PRO A 43 10.92 -4.52 5.84
CA PRO A 43 11.06 -4.88 7.25
C PRO A 43 10.04 -4.15 8.13
N ASN A 44 9.65 -4.78 9.25
CA ASN A 44 8.70 -4.22 10.22
C ASN A 44 9.15 -2.89 10.84
N THR A 45 10.46 -2.68 10.97
CA THR A 45 11.05 -1.41 11.46
C THR A 45 10.72 -0.22 10.56
N SER A 46 10.13 -0.44 9.40
CA SER A 46 9.78 0.58 8.43
C SER A 46 8.33 0.41 7.91
N GLY A 47 7.44 -0.11 8.76
CA GLY A 47 6.01 -0.30 8.44
C GLY A 47 5.70 -1.54 7.60
N GLY A 48 6.62 -2.50 7.54
CA GLY A 48 6.46 -3.73 6.74
C GLY A 48 6.25 -5.02 7.55
N CYS A 49 6.43 -6.14 6.88
CA CYS A 49 6.29 -7.48 7.43
C CYS A 49 7.62 -7.98 8.00
N GLY A 50 7.68 -8.31 9.30
CA GLY A 50 8.94 -8.69 9.97
C GLY A 50 9.63 -9.91 9.37
N ASN A 51 8.88 -10.82 8.74
CA ASN A 51 9.37 -12.02 8.08
C ASN A 51 9.20 -11.95 6.55
N TYR A 52 9.27 -10.75 5.96
CA TYR A 52 9.07 -10.51 4.53
C TYR A 52 9.94 -11.41 3.64
N LYS A 53 11.19 -11.69 4.02
CA LYS A 53 12.09 -12.59 3.25
C LYS A 53 11.56 -14.03 3.22
N GLN A 54 11.18 -14.58 4.37
CA GLN A 54 10.64 -15.94 4.46
C GLN A 54 9.26 -16.07 3.79
N LEU A 55 8.49 -14.98 3.75
CA LEU A 55 7.26 -14.89 2.97
C LEU A 55 7.59 -14.90 1.47
N HIS A 56 8.49 -14.04 1.01
CA HIS A 56 8.92 -13.96 -0.39
C HIS A 56 9.40 -15.32 -0.90
N GLU A 57 10.31 -15.98 -0.18
CA GLU A 57 10.78 -17.33 -0.51
C GLU A 57 9.65 -18.36 -0.58
N LEU A 58 8.66 -18.27 0.31
CA LEU A 58 7.48 -19.15 0.24
C LEU A 58 6.69 -18.89 -1.04
N LEU A 59 6.41 -17.63 -1.39
CA LEU A 59 5.67 -17.28 -2.60
C LEU A 59 6.41 -17.74 -3.87
N LEU A 60 7.75 -17.62 -3.90
CA LEU A 60 8.56 -18.13 -5.00
C LEU A 60 8.45 -19.64 -5.16
N ARG A 61 8.60 -20.40 -4.07
CA ARG A 61 8.42 -21.87 -4.11
C ARG A 61 7.02 -22.25 -4.60
N MET A 62 5.98 -21.55 -4.15
CA MET A 62 4.61 -21.84 -4.57
C MET A 62 4.35 -21.54 -6.06
N ASN A 63 5.00 -20.51 -6.61
CA ASN A 63 4.97 -20.23 -8.04
C ASN A 63 5.73 -21.28 -8.85
N GLU A 64 6.89 -21.72 -8.36
CA GLU A 64 7.68 -22.79 -8.97
C GLU A 64 6.92 -24.13 -9.00
N GLU A 65 6.37 -24.56 -7.86
CA GLU A 65 5.56 -25.77 -7.73
C GLU A 65 4.30 -25.74 -8.61
N ALA A 66 3.71 -24.56 -8.81
CA ALA A 66 2.57 -24.40 -9.70
C ALA A 66 2.98 -24.47 -11.18
N GLY A 67 4.25 -24.21 -11.52
CA GLY A 67 4.76 -24.08 -12.88
C GLY A 67 4.39 -22.78 -13.58
N TRP A 68 3.86 -21.78 -12.86
CA TRP A 68 3.49 -20.47 -13.39
C TRP A 68 3.41 -19.41 -12.27
N LYS A 69 3.35 -18.12 -12.64
CA LYS A 69 3.21 -17.00 -11.70
C LYS A 69 1.79 -16.93 -11.12
N LYS A 70 1.53 -17.82 -10.17
CA LYS A 70 0.27 -17.98 -9.44
C LYS A 70 0.01 -16.81 -8.50
N VAL A 71 1.02 -16.40 -7.74
CA VAL A 71 1.04 -15.18 -6.94
C VAL A 71 1.89 -14.16 -7.68
N CYS A 72 1.27 -13.10 -8.17
CA CYS A 72 1.94 -12.08 -8.97
C CYS A 72 1.72 -10.65 -8.47
N LEU A 73 0.83 -10.43 -7.50
CA LEU A 73 0.51 -9.09 -7.02
C LEU A 73 0.28 -9.09 -5.51
N ALA A 74 0.86 -8.12 -4.83
CA ALA A 74 0.61 -7.76 -3.45
C ALA A 74 0.29 -6.25 -3.37
N ILE A 75 -0.79 -5.90 -2.69
CA ILE A 75 -1.26 -4.53 -2.55
C ILE A 75 -1.37 -4.21 -1.07
N ASN A 76 -0.87 -3.05 -0.66
CA ASN A 76 -0.93 -2.60 0.73
C ASN A 76 -1.24 -1.11 0.87
N GLY A 77 -1.44 -0.69 2.11
CA GLY A 77 -1.56 0.72 2.51
C GLY A 77 -0.56 1.01 3.63
N HIS A 78 -1.05 1.56 4.76
CA HIS A 78 -0.29 1.81 6.00
C HIS A 78 0.80 2.90 5.92
N ASN A 79 1.68 2.83 4.92
CA ASN A 79 2.82 3.73 4.77
C ASN A 79 2.47 5.07 4.10
N HIS A 80 1.24 5.23 3.59
CA HIS A 80 0.76 6.45 2.93
C HIS A 80 1.67 6.91 1.77
N THR A 81 2.08 5.96 0.94
CA THR A 81 2.96 6.22 -0.20
C THR A 81 2.33 5.76 -1.50
N ASP A 82 2.68 6.45 -2.59
CA ASP A 82 2.44 6.02 -3.96
C ASP A 82 3.69 5.30 -4.48
N SER A 83 3.75 3.99 -4.29
CA SER A 83 4.98 3.22 -4.51
C SER A 83 4.73 1.90 -5.26
N TYR A 84 5.67 1.54 -6.13
CA TYR A 84 5.65 0.31 -6.90
C TYR A 84 7.03 -0.35 -6.92
N GLN A 85 7.06 -1.66 -6.68
CA GLN A 85 8.26 -2.49 -6.80
C GLN A 85 7.93 -3.84 -7.43
N CYS A 86 8.89 -4.47 -8.11
CA CYS A 86 8.74 -5.83 -8.61
C CYS A 86 9.89 -6.69 -8.10
N TRP A 87 9.56 -7.74 -7.34
CA TRP A 87 10.51 -8.68 -6.76
C TRP A 87 10.29 -10.05 -7.39
N ASP A 88 11.22 -10.50 -8.22
CA ASP A 88 11.18 -11.83 -8.85
C ASP A 88 9.85 -12.15 -9.58
N GLY A 89 9.26 -11.12 -10.19
CA GLY A 89 7.97 -11.21 -10.90
C GLY A 89 6.74 -11.19 -9.98
N ILE A 90 6.89 -10.78 -8.71
CA ILE A 90 5.79 -10.41 -7.83
C ILE A 90 5.76 -8.88 -7.73
N HIS A 91 4.65 -8.29 -8.18
CA HIS A 91 4.42 -6.86 -8.15
C HIS A 91 3.92 -6.43 -6.77
N HIS A 92 4.52 -5.40 -6.20
CA HIS A 92 4.16 -4.81 -4.91
C HIS A 92 3.70 -3.37 -5.16
N ILE A 93 2.46 -3.06 -4.77
CA ILE A 93 1.88 -1.72 -4.91
C ILE A 93 1.48 -1.22 -3.52
N ASP A 94 1.91 -0.01 -3.21
CA ASP A 94 1.44 0.72 -2.05
C ASP A 94 0.41 1.73 -2.52
N ILE A 95 -0.78 1.67 -1.94
CA ILE A 95 -1.84 2.63 -2.16
C ILE A 95 -1.75 3.67 -1.06
N ASN A 96 -1.71 4.94 -1.49
CA ASN A 96 -1.64 6.08 -0.60
C ASN A 96 -2.90 6.15 0.29
N SER A 97 -2.80 6.91 1.39
CA SER A 97 -3.92 7.18 2.29
C SER A 97 -5.11 7.79 1.57
N ALA A 98 -6.30 7.61 2.13
CA ALA A 98 -7.47 8.27 1.61
C ALA A 98 -7.48 9.78 1.92
N SER A 99 -6.79 10.26 2.98
CA SER A 99 -7.12 11.59 3.52
C SER A 99 -5.97 12.45 4.03
N ASN A 100 -4.80 11.88 4.33
CA ASN A 100 -3.70 12.64 4.93
C ASN A 100 -2.39 11.85 4.93
N GLU A 101 -1.28 12.56 5.12
CA GLU A 101 0.02 12.01 5.50
C GLU A 101 0.33 12.32 6.97
N TRP A 102 0.89 11.36 7.71
CA TRP A 102 1.45 11.62 9.03
C TRP A 102 2.89 12.13 8.91
N VAL A 103 3.12 13.39 9.25
CA VAL A 103 4.43 14.02 9.05
C VAL A 103 5.39 13.82 10.22
N GLY A 104 4.94 13.31 11.37
CA GLY A 104 5.79 13.12 12.55
C GLY A 104 5.59 14.18 13.62
N SER A 105 5.95 13.83 14.86
CA SER A 105 5.71 14.69 16.03
C SER A 105 6.51 15.98 16.01
N GLU A 106 7.71 15.94 15.44
CA GLU A 106 8.65 17.05 15.34
C GLU A 106 8.24 18.09 14.29
N TYR A 107 7.32 17.75 13.38
CA TYR A 107 6.82 18.60 12.31
C TYR A 107 5.36 19.03 12.53
N GLY A 108 4.85 18.83 13.75
CA GLY A 108 3.46 19.12 14.08
C GLY A 108 3.16 20.61 14.10
N ARG A 109 2.09 21.02 13.40
CA ARG A 109 1.64 22.42 13.32
C ARG A 109 0.12 22.50 13.40
N LEU A 110 -0.39 23.37 14.27
CA LEU A 110 -1.82 23.67 14.37
C LEU A 110 -2.15 24.80 13.39
N GLU A 111 -3.09 24.56 12.46
CA GLU A 111 -3.44 25.53 11.41
C GLU A 111 -4.96 25.77 11.32
N PRO A 112 -5.59 26.28 12.39
CA PRO A 112 -7.05 26.21 12.58
C PRO A 112 -7.92 26.99 11.58
N ASN A 113 -7.30 27.71 10.64
CA ASN A 113 -7.98 28.46 9.57
C ASN A 113 -7.67 27.91 8.17
N GLU A 114 -6.81 26.89 8.08
CA GLU A 114 -6.40 26.29 6.80
C GLU A 114 -6.88 24.84 6.73
N ASP A 115 -6.69 24.04 7.80
CA ASP A 115 -7.07 22.62 7.82
C ASP A 115 -8.41 22.32 8.51
N TYR A 116 -8.49 22.51 9.82
CA TYR A 116 -9.62 22.15 10.67
C TYR A 116 -9.83 23.22 11.75
N ASP A 117 -11.08 23.53 12.10
CA ASP A 117 -11.36 24.52 13.14
C ASP A 117 -10.71 24.18 14.49
N GLU A 118 -10.48 25.20 15.33
CA GLU A 118 -9.82 25.05 16.64
C GLU A 118 -10.51 24.01 17.54
N GLU A 119 -11.85 23.93 17.52
CA GLU A 119 -12.62 22.94 18.27
C GLU A 119 -12.35 21.51 17.81
N VAL A 120 -12.12 21.30 16.50
CA VAL A 120 -11.74 20.00 15.95
C VAL A 120 -10.34 19.62 16.43
N HIS A 121 -9.39 20.55 16.43
CA HIS A 121 -8.04 20.32 16.97
C HIS A 121 -8.06 20.02 18.48
N LYS A 122 -8.95 20.65 19.25
CA LYS A 122 -9.12 20.33 20.69
C LYS A 122 -9.62 18.90 20.91
N LEU A 123 -10.56 18.44 20.09
CA LEU A 123 -11.09 17.07 20.15
C LEU A 123 -10.11 16.04 19.58
N HIS A 124 -9.28 16.44 18.61
CA HIS A 124 -8.35 15.58 17.88
C HIS A 124 -6.93 16.19 17.87
N PRO A 125 -6.24 16.20 19.03
CA PRO A 125 -4.98 16.92 19.20
C PRO A 125 -3.81 16.39 18.35
N TYR A 126 -3.97 15.21 17.74
CA TYR A 126 -3.00 14.61 16.84
C TYR A 126 -3.11 15.11 15.39
N LEU A 127 -4.18 15.84 15.01
CA LEU A 127 -4.32 16.37 13.65
C LEU A 127 -3.21 17.36 13.27
N LYS A 128 -2.60 18.02 14.26
CA LYS A 128 -1.41 18.84 14.03
C LYS A 128 -0.23 18.07 13.42
N TYR A 129 -0.17 16.75 13.60
CA TYR A 129 0.90 15.89 13.07
C TYR A 129 0.61 15.32 11.69
N VAL A 130 -0.50 15.71 11.07
CA VAL A 130 -0.82 15.30 9.71
C VAL A 130 -0.81 16.49 8.77
N ILE A 131 -0.64 16.21 7.48
CA ILE A 131 -0.93 17.15 6.40
C ILE A 131 -2.12 16.60 5.60
N PRO A 132 -3.31 17.22 5.71
CA PRO A 132 -4.52 16.71 5.07
C PRO A 132 -4.51 16.85 3.55
N TYR A 133 -5.32 16.02 2.90
CA TYR A 133 -5.61 16.13 1.48
C TYR A 133 -6.89 16.94 1.26
N LYS A 134 -6.90 17.77 0.21
CA LYS A 134 -8.06 18.59 -0.15
C LYS A 134 -9.28 17.76 -0.54
N GLU A 135 -9.05 16.64 -1.22
CA GLU A 135 -10.08 15.69 -1.65
C GLU A 135 -9.60 14.29 -1.29
N PRO A 136 -10.50 13.35 -0.96
CA PRO A 136 -10.08 12.01 -0.63
C PRO A 136 -9.49 11.30 -1.86
N LEU A 137 -8.39 10.57 -1.65
CA LEU A 137 -7.78 9.73 -2.68
C LEU A 137 -8.41 8.34 -2.68
N CYS A 138 -8.59 7.78 -3.88
CA CYS A 138 -8.90 6.37 -4.07
C CYS A 138 -8.29 5.87 -5.38
N ALA A 139 -8.30 4.56 -5.56
CA ALA A 139 -7.86 3.92 -6.79
C ALA A 139 -8.82 2.80 -7.21
N ILE A 140 -9.01 2.66 -8.52
CA ILE A 140 -9.70 1.52 -9.12
C ILE A 140 -8.63 0.60 -9.70
N ILE A 141 -8.60 -0.64 -9.21
CA ILE A 141 -7.65 -1.65 -9.67
C ILE A 141 -8.39 -2.70 -10.49
N THR A 142 -8.02 -2.82 -11.75
CA THR A 142 -8.60 -3.75 -12.72
C THR A 142 -7.61 -4.85 -13.05
N LEU A 143 -8.05 -6.10 -12.91
CA LEU A 143 -7.27 -7.30 -13.19
C LEU A 143 -7.92 -8.10 -14.33
N ASP A 144 -7.23 -8.22 -15.46
CA ASP A 144 -7.62 -9.12 -16.55
C ASP A 144 -6.76 -10.38 -16.51
N GLY A 145 -7.33 -11.45 -15.93
CA GLY A 145 -6.66 -12.74 -15.83
C GLY A 145 -6.42 -13.44 -17.18
N LYS A 146 -7.15 -13.10 -18.25
CA LYS A 146 -6.94 -13.69 -19.58
C LYS A 146 -5.81 -13.00 -20.32
N LYS A 147 -5.79 -11.66 -20.29
CA LYS A 147 -4.75 -10.84 -20.91
C LYS A 147 -3.52 -10.67 -20.04
N ARG A 148 -3.55 -11.19 -18.80
CA ARG A 148 -2.48 -11.04 -17.82
C ARG A 148 -2.16 -9.57 -17.60
N ARG A 149 -3.19 -8.73 -17.44
CA ARG A 149 -3.03 -7.28 -17.34
C ARG A 149 -3.51 -6.77 -15.99
N LEU A 150 -2.73 -5.87 -15.41
CA LEU A 150 -3.06 -5.06 -14.26
C LEU A 150 -3.15 -3.60 -14.69
N GLU A 151 -4.23 -2.93 -14.29
CA GLU A 151 -4.41 -1.50 -14.47
C GLU A 151 -4.85 -0.89 -13.14
N VAL A 152 -4.15 0.16 -12.72
CA VAL A 152 -4.50 1.01 -11.58
C VAL A 152 -4.87 2.37 -12.16
N LYS A 153 -6.07 2.83 -11.84
CA LYS A 153 -6.51 4.20 -12.08
C LYS A 153 -6.59 4.93 -10.75
N GLY A 154 -5.65 5.83 -10.53
CA GLY A 154 -5.51 6.55 -9.28
C GLY A 154 -6.12 7.96 -9.33
N MET A 155 -5.88 8.72 -8.27
CA MET A 155 -6.35 10.08 -8.11
C MET A 155 -5.21 10.97 -7.66
N LYS A 156 -5.33 12.27 -7.92
CA LYS A 156 -4.42 13.29 -7.38
C LYS A 156 -5.21 14.43 -6.80
N THR A 157 -4.69 15.02 -5.74
CA THR A 157 -5.26 16.18 -5.08
C THR A 157 -4.13 17.13 -4.66
N SER A 158 -4.41 18.07 -3.76
CA SER A 158 -3.41 18.93 -3.13
C SER A 158 -3.43 18.72 -1.62
N PHE A 159 -2.33 19.10 -0.96
CA PHE A 159 -2.33 19.26 0.48
C PHE A 159 -3.18 20.46 0.91
N ILE A 160 -3.60 20.46 2.16
CA ILE A 160 -4.17 21.59 2.88
C ILE A 160 -3.14 22.06 3.93
N GLY A 161 -3.03 23.38 4.13
CA GLY A 161 -2.14 23.95 5.14
C GLY A 161 -0.74 24.27 4.61
N SER A 162 0.18 24.53 5.54
CA SER A 162 1.60 24.71 5.25
C SER A 162 2.19 23.50 4.55
N SER A 163 3.01 23.77 3.54
CA SER A 163 3.81 22.76 2.86
C SER A 163 4.77 22.03 3.80
N LEU A 164 5.24 20.86 3.36
CA LEU A 164 6.26 20.09 4.09
C LEU A 164 7.53 20.92 4.35
N GLU A 165 7.94 21.76 3.38
CA GLU A 165 9.11 22.63 3.50
C GLU A 165 8.90 23.71 4.57
N GLU A 166 7.72 24.35 4.61
CA GLU A 166 7.38 25.34 5.63
C GLU A 166 7.28 24.72 7.04
N ARG A 167 7.00 23.42 7.12
CA ARG A 167 7.06 22.63 8.37
C ARG A 167 8.48 22.14 8.70
N GLY A 168 9.47 22.37 7.83
CA GLY A 168 10.86 21.92 8.00
C GLY A 168 11.09 20.43 7.69
N HIS A 169 10.12 19.76 7.06
CA HIS A 169 10.17 18.35 6.72
C HIS A 169 10.90 18.11 5.39
N SER A 170 11.62 16.98 5.28
CA SER A 170 12.43 16.60 4.10
C SER A 170 11.65 16.33 2.80
N GLY A 171 10.32 16.36 2.84
CA GLY A 171 9.46 15.87 1.76
C GLY A 171 9.42 14.35 1.54
N THR A 172 10.09 13.53 2.36
CA THR A 172 10.15 12.06 2.15
C THR A 172 9.92 11.25 3.42
N VAL A 173 9.28 10.09 3.29
CA VAL A 173 9.12 9.06 4.34
C VAL A 173 9.78 7.77 3.88
N GLY A 174 10.78 7.29 4.62
CA GLY A 174 11.53 6.07 4.26
C GLY A 174 12.21 6.14 2.89
N GLY A 175 12.58 7.34 2.42
CA GLY A 175 13.14 7.58 1.08
C GLY A 175 12.09 7.66 -0.05
N THR A 176 10.81 7.53 0.25
CA THR A 176 9.71 7.73 -0.70
C THR A 176 9.16 9.14 -0.59
N PRO A 177 8.96 9.87 -1.71
CA PRO A 177 8.34 11.19 -1.68
C PRO A 177 6.93 11.15 -1.07
N ILE A 178 6.63 12.11 -0.20
CA ILE A 178 5.29 12.34 0.30
C ILE A 178 4.51 13.10 -0.79
N THR A 179 3.45 12.49 -1.29
CA THR A 179 2.63 13.06 -2.37
C THR A 179 1.13 12.91 -2.06
N PRO A 180 0.28 13.81 -2.54
CA PRO A 180 -1.18 13.67 -2.46
C PRO A 180 -1.70 12.98 -3.73
N ILE A 181 -1.08 11.84 -4.08
CA ILE A 181 -1.28 11.15 -5.36
C ILE A 181 -1.40 9.64 -5.11
N ILE A 182 -2.23 8.98 -5.90
CA ILE A 182 -2.09 7.58 -6.29
C ILE A 182 -1.92 7.59 -7.81
N SER A 183 -0.81 7.08 -8.31
CA SER A 183 -0.49 7.14 -9.74
C SER A 183 -1.27 6.11 -10.54
N ASP A 184 -1.53 6.44 -11.80
CA ASP A 184 -1.94 5.45 -12.79
C ASP A 184 -0.79 4.47 -13.04
N LEU A 185 -1.12 3.19 -13.19
CA LEU A 185 -0.15 2.13 -13.48
C LEU A 185 -0.76 1.09 -14.41
N GLU A 186 -0.07 0.71 -15.48
CA GLU A 186 -0.48 -0.39 -16.35
C GLU A 186 0.69 -1.35 -16.55
N LEU A 187 0.45 -2.64 -16.29
CA LEU A 187 1.48 -3.68 -16.33
C LEU A 187 0.93 -4.98 -16.91
N THR A 188 1.84 -5.78 -17.48
CA THR A 188 1.58 -7.21 -17.75
C THR A 188 2.10 -8.02 -16.56
N ILE A 189 1.25 -8.87 -15.99
CA ILE A 189 1.48 -9.58 -14.72
C ILE A 189 1.53 -11.08 -14.86
#